data_AF-A0A2N5KBA1-F1
#
_entry.id   AF-A0A2N5KBA1-F1
#
_cell.length_a   1.000
_cell.length_b   1.000
_cell.length_c   1.000
_cell.angle_alpha   90.00
_cell.angle_beta   90.00
_cell.angle_gamma   90.00
#
_symmetry.space_group_name_H-M   'P 1'
#
loop_
_entity.id
_entity.type
_entity.pdbx_description
1 polymer ?
#
loop_
_entity_poly.entity_id
_entity_poly.type
_entity_poly.pdbx_seq_one_letter_code
_entity_poly.pdbx_strand_id
1 'polypeptide(L)'
;VGSFWGDAITWKSFAASAGYNVNRTPAPGAVLHDPYSAPPYGHVAIVERVNPDGSIFISEMNYAGWNIISTRTVSAGEVGSYSYIH
;
A
#
# COMPACT_ATOMS: atom_id res chain seq x y z
N VAL A 1 -2.12 10.15 -7.12
CA VAL A 1 -2.59 10.03 -5.72
C VAL A 1 -3.08 11.39 -5.26
N GLY A 2 -4.27 11.48 -4.66
CA GLY A 2 -4.95 12.75 -4.38
C GLY A 2 -4.40 13.50 -3.16
N SER A 3 -4.22 14.82 -3.27
CA SER A 3 -3.66 15.68 -2.22
C SER A 3 -4.55 15.87 -0.99
N PHE A 4 -5.77 15.32 -0.99
CA PHE A 4 -6.78 15.51 0.08
C PHE A 4 -7.07 14.23 0.87
N TRP A 5 -6.24 13.20 0.74
CA TRP A 5 -6.50 11.90 1.37
C TRP A 5 -6.00 11.82 2.82
N GLY A 6 -5.25 12.81 3.31
CA GLY A 6 -4.75 12.84 4.68
C GLY A 6 -3.64 11.82 4.95
N ASP A 7 -3.64 11.25 6.15
CA ASP A 7 -2.70 10.20 6.55
C ASP A 7 -3.03 8.85 5.91
N ALA A 8 -2.05 7.95 5.84
CA ALA A 8 -2.20 6.65 5.18
C ALA A 8 -3.46 5.90 5.61
N ILE A 9 -3.82 5.91 6.90
CA ILE A 9 -5.00 5.24 7.48
C ILE A 9 -6.31 5.63 6.78
N THR A 10 -6.43 6.85 6.26
CA THR A 10 -7.64 7.34 5.61
C THR A 10 -7.65 7.17 4.08
N TRP A 11 -6.53 6.80 3.47
CA TRP A 11 -6.38 6.78 2.00
C TRP A 11 -7.36 5.84 1.33
N LYS A 12 -7.59 4.65 1.89
CA LYS A 12 -8.57 3.69 1.36
C LYS A 12 -9.95 4.34 1.15
N SER A 13 -10.47 5.01 2.18
CA SER A 13 -11.81 5.61 2.17
C SER A 13 -11.89 6.82 1.25
N PHE A 14 -10.89 7.69 1.28
CA PHE A 14 -10.89 8.89 0.41
C PHE A 14 -10.59 8.56 -1.05
N ALA A 15 -9.77 7.56 -1.33
CA ALA A 15 -9.55 7.08 -2.69
C ALA A 15 -10.83 6.53 -3.30
N ALA A 16 -11.55 5.68 -2.56
CA ALA A 16 -12.84 5.16 -3.00
C ALA A 16 -13.87 6.29 -3.24
N SER A 17 -13.94 7.26 -2.32
CA SER A 17 -14.81 8.45 -2.47
C SER A 17 -14.43 9.31 -3.68
N ALA A 18 -13.14 9.39 -4.00
CA ALA A 18 -12.63 10.08 -5.18
C ALA A 18 -12.79 9.27 -6.49
N GLY A 19 -13.41 8.08 -6.45
CA GLY A 19 -13.70 7.26 -7.63
C GLY A 19 -12.59 6.30 -8.05
N TYR A 20 -11.54 6.13 -7.23
CA TYR A 20 -10.50 5.13 -7.49
C TYR A 20 -11.03 3.73 -7.21
N ASN A 21 -10.51 2.74 -7.95
CA ASN A 21 -10.82 1.35 -7.69
C ASN A 21 -10.01 0.90 -6.46
N VAL A 22 -10.70 0.45 -5.41
CA VAL A 22 -10.08 0.00 -4.17
C VAL A 22 -10.54 -1.43 -3.88
N ASN A 23 -9.61 -2.38 -3.90
CA ASN A 23 -9.93 -3.80 -3.77
C ASN A 23 -8.80 -4.57 -3.06
N ARG A 24 -8.83 -5.90 -3.10
CA ARG A 24 -7.84 -6.81 -2.50
C ARG A 24 -6.92 -7.48 -3.54
N THR A 25 -6.86 -6.92 -4.74
CA THR A 25 -6.06 -7.47 -5.84
C THR A 25 -4.82 -6.61 -6.05
N PRO A 26 -3.60 -7.13 -5.84
CA PRO A 26 -2.39 -6.39 -6.12
C PRO A 26 -2.20 -6.21 -7.63
N ALA A 27 -1.66 -5.07 -8.03
CA ALA A 27 -1.22 -4.82 -9.40
C ALA A 27 0.01 -3.90 -9.38
N PRO A 28 0.96 -4.04 -10.33
CA PRO A 28 2.03 -3.08 -10.48
C PRO A 28 1.49 -1.65 -10.64
N GLY A 29 2.05 -0.70 -9.90
CA GLY A 29 1.61 0.69 -9.83
C GLY A 29 0.50 0.96 -8.80
N ALA A 30 -0.16 -0.07 -8.26
CA ALA A 30 -1.16 0.12 -7.20
C ALA A 30 -0.49 0.55 -5.88
N VAL A 31 -1.23 1.31 -5.07
CA VAL A 31 -0.82 1.67 -3.71
C VAL A 31 -1.35 0.63 -2.74
N LEU A 32 -0.44 -0.10 -2.08
CA LEU A 32 -0.75 -0.94 -0.93
C LEU A 32 -1.11 -0.05 0.26
N HIS A 33 -2.23 -0.35 0.91
CA HIS A 33 -2.72 0.31 2.11
C HIS A 33 -2.73 -0.66 3.29
N ASP A 34 -2.04 -0.27 4.36
CA ASP A 34 -1.97 -0.99 5.64
C ASP A 34 -2.39 -0.05 6.79
N PRO A 35 -3.60 -0.19 7.35
CA PRO A 35 -4.05 0.65 8.45
C PRO A 35 -3.49 0.23 9.83
N TYR A 36 -2.80 -0.92 9.93
CA TYR A 36 -2.35 -1.48 11.21
C TYR A 36 -0.91 -1.16 11.54
N SER A 37 -0.07 -0.97 10.51
CA SER A 37 1.31 -0.53 10.67
C SER A 37 1.41 0.97 10.96
N ALA A 38 2.49 1.39 11.65
CA ALA A 38 2.76 2.78 12.01
C ALA A 38 1.56 3.55 12.64
N PRO A 39 0.90 2.99 13.69
CA PRO A 39 -0.17 3.71 14.37
C PRO A 39 0.34 5.03 14.95
N PRO A 40 -0.45 6.12 14.88
CA PRO A 40 -1.85 6.19 14.43
C PRO A 40 -2.03 6.41 12.91
N TYR A 41 -0.95 6.59 12.15
CA TYR A 41 -1.01 7.12 10.79
C TYR A 41 -1.34 6.09 9.73
N GLY A 42 -1.14 4.80 10.00
CA GLY A 42 -1.17 3.77 8.96
C GLY A 42 0.08 3.82 8.10
N HIS A 43 0.15 2.95 7.09
CA HIS A 43 1.27 2.86 6.17
C HIS A 43 0.80 2.64 4.72
N VAL A 44 1.59 3.14 3.77
CA VAL A 44 1.39 2.89 2.35
C VAL A 44 2.70 2.52 1.66
N ALA A 45 2.59 1.70 0.62
CA ALA A 45 3.69 1.31 -0.24
C ALA A 45 3.24 1.25 -1.71
N ILE A 46 4.17 1.37 -2.65
CA ILE A 46 3.91 1.18 -4.08
C ILE A 46 4.21 -0.27 -4.44
N VAL A 47 3.28 -0.93 -5.12
CA VAL A 47 3.51 -2.25 -5.71
C VAL A 47 4.35 -2.09 -6.96
N GLU A 48 5.61 -2.48 -6.90
CA GLU A 48 6.54 -2.43 -8.04
C GLU A 48 6.33 -3.64 -8.96
N ARG A 49 6.04 -4.81 -8.39
CA ARG A 49 5.83 -6.05 -9.15
C ARG A 49 4.99 -7.07 -8.37
N VAL A 50 4.17 -7.83 -9.09
CA VAL A 50 3.54 -9.07 -8.59
C VAL A 50 4.35 -10.25 -9.12
N ASN A 51 4.86 -11.09 -8.23
CA ASN A 51 5.70 -12.24 -8.58
C ASN A 51 4.82 -13.45 -8.95
N PRO A 52 5.37 -14.44 -9.70
CA PRO A 52 4.61 -15.63 -10.10
C PRO A 52 4.10 -16.50 -8.95
N ASP A 53 4.75 -16.44 -7.79
CA ASP A 53 4.35 -17.17 -6.57
C ASP A 53 3.24 -16.46 -5.78
N GLY A 54 2.74 -15.32 -6.28
CA GLY A 54 1.72 -14.50 -5.63
C GLY A 54 2.26 -13.53 -4.58
N SER A 55 3.56 -13.53 -4.30
CA SER A 55 4.19 -12.47 -3.49
C SER A 55 4.26 -11.16 -4.27
N ILE A 56 4.43 -10.04 -3.57
CA ILE A 56 4.58 -8.73 -4.20
C ILE A 56 5.88 -8.06 -3.76
N PHE A 57 6.55 -7.42 -4.71
CA PHE A 57 7.69 -6.56 -4.45
C PHE A 57 7.19 -5.11 -4.34
N ILE A 58 7.51 -4.46 -3.23
CA ILE A 58 7.05 -3.10 -2.93
C ILE A 58 8.21 -2.14 -2.69
N SER A 59 7.98 -0.86 -2.99
CA SER A 59 8.81 0.25 -2.54
C SER A 59 8.03 1.12 -1.56
N GLU A 60 8.70 1.59 -0.52
CA GLU A 60 8.07 2.36 0.55
C GLU A 60 9.10 3.31 1.18
N MET A 61 8.61 4.32 1.88
CA MET A 61 9.45 5.28 2.59
C MET A 61 9.10 5.24 4.08
N ASN A 62 10.09 5.46 4.92
CA ASN A 62 9.98 5.50 6.37
C ASN A 62 9.73 4.14 7.07
N TYR A 63 9.67 3.03 6.33
CA TYR A 63 9.57 1.69 6.94
C TYR A 63 10.89 1.23 7.57
N ALA A 64 12.02 1.40 6.86
CA ALA A 64 13.35 1.05 7.37
C ALA A 64 13.99 2.13 8.27
N GLY A 65 13.33 3.27 8.44
CA GLY A 65 13.80 4.41 9.24
C GLY A 65 13.41 5.75 8.63
N TRP A 66 13.44 6.81 9.44
CA TRP A 66 13.04 8.15 9.00
C TRP A 66 13.82 8.64 7.78
N ASN A 67 13.10 9.09 6.77
CA ASN A 67 13.63 9.61 5.51
C ASN A 67 14.44 8.57 4.70
N ILE A 68 14.13 7.29 4.86
CA ILE A 68 14.76 6.19 4.11
C ILE A 68 13.74 5.57 3.17
N ILE A 69 14.10 5.49 1.89
CA ILE A 69 13.39 4.67 0.90
C ILE A 69 13.92 3.24 1.02
N SER A 70 13.01 2.29 1.18
CA SER A 70 13.31 0.87 1.27
C SER A 70 12.43 0.06 0.31
N THR A 71 12.85 -1.17 0.05
CA THR A 71 12.04 -2.14 -0.69
C THR A 71 11.93 -3.42 0.11
N ARG A 72 10.84 -4.16 -0.06
CA ARG A 72 10.69 -5.50 0.50
C ARG A 72 9.74 -6.35 -0.33
N THR A 73 9.80 -7.66 -0.10
CA THR A 73 8.83 -8.62 -0.62
C THR A 73 7.82 -8.94 0.46
N VAL A 74 6.54 -8.76 0.17
CA VAL A 74 5.42 -9.20 1.00
C VAL A 74 5.00 -10.59 0.53
N SER A 75 4.90 -11.54 1.44
CA SER A 75 4.60 -12.94 1.09
C SER A 75 3.19 -13.08 0.53
N ALA A 76 2.96 -14.11 -0.30
CA ALA A 76 1.63 -14.38 -0.87
C ALA A 76 0.53 -14.56 0.21
N GLY A 77 0.90 -15.08 1.39
CA GLY A 77 -0.02 -15.24 2.52
C GLY A 77 -0.44 -13.92 3.17
N GLU A 78 0.36 -12.86 3.03
CA GLU A 78 0.08 -11.55 3.60
C GLU A 78 -0.63 -10.61 2.62
N VAL A 79 -0.44 -10.80 1.31
CA VAL A 79 -1.05 -9.97 0.24
C VAL A 79 -2.56 -9.78 0.43
N GLY A 80 -3.28 -10.83 0.81
CA GLY A 80 -4.74 -10.77 0.99
C GLY A 80 -5.21 -9.93 2.19
N SER A 81 -4.31 -9.58 3.11
CA SER A 81 -4.61 -8.77 4.30
C SER A 81 -4.65 -7.28 4.01
N TYR A 82 -4.10 -6.85 2.87
CA TYR A 82 -4.02 -5.43 2.50
C TYR A 82 -5.15 -5.01 1.55
N SER A 83 -5.34 -3.70 1.44
CA SER A 83 -6.15 -3.11 0.36
C SER A 83 -5.24 -2.45 -0.67
N TYR A 84 -5.66 -2.43 -1.93
CA TYR A 84 -4.91 -1.86 -3.04
C TYR A 84 -5.75 -0.79 -3.73
N ILE A 85 -5.15 0.38 -3.91
CA ILE A 85 -5.74 1.52 -4.60
C ILE A 85 -5.14 1.59 -6.01
N HIS A 86 -5.99 1.57 -7.03
CA HIS A 86 -5.64 1.58 -8.46
C HIS A 86 -6.02 2.91 -9.10
#